data_AF-A0A7C5WXK8-F1
#
_entry.id   AF-A0A7C5WXK8-F1
#
_cell.length_a   1.000
_cell.length_b   1.000
_cell.length_c   1.000
_cell.angle_alpha   90.00
_cell.angle_beta   90.00
_cell.angle_gamma   90.00
#
_symmetry.space_group_name_H-M   'P 1'
#
loop_
_entity.id
_entity.type
_entity.pdbx_description
1 polymer ?
#
loop_
_entity_poly.entity_id
_entity_poly.type
_entity_poly.pdbx_seq_one_letter_code
_entity_poly.pdbx_strand_id
1 'polypeptide(L)'
;MRKTVMVSIITSIKPDKLFVKAIKKLKDYNASIIEANEETRVVKFALSLKFYPFIAEFLEEYSSTSQYQVLTFISHSYTATKLKEFYAKAKEPFKLWLITPYNSYIRIIGLVKTKHNNVMIEFYPRRSRKKGLLYLRYIGEKGENVYSYTMLTQTLAYVSFEDRNEFYEKIEKASKALSEAEMLVRNSLKSLR
;
A
#
# COMPACT_ATOMS: atom_id res chain seq x y z
N MET A 1 -15.06 -9.18 3.85
CA MET A 1 -13.97 -8.22 3.55
C MET A 1 -13.26 -8.71 2.31
N ARG A 2 -13.33 -7.98 1.19
CA ARG A 2 -12.61 -8.35 -0.04
C ARG A 2 -11.21 -7.74 0.03
N LYS A 3 -10.18 -8.57 -0.05
CA LYS A 3 -8.77 -8.21 0.03
C LYS A 3 -8.16 -8.16 -1.37
N THR A 4 -7.26 -7.22 -1.60
CA THR A 4 -6.40 -7.23 -2.78
C THR A 4 -5.01 -6.76 -2.36
N VAL A 5 -3.98 -7.52 -2.76
CA VAL A 5 -2.57 -7.20 -2.50
C VAL A 5 -1.92 -6.82 -3.83
N MET A 6 -1.28 -5.67 -3.86
CA MET A 6 -0.76 -5.08 -5.08
C MET A 6 0.60 -4.45 -4.85
N VAL A 7 1.37 -4.37 -5.94
CA VAL A 7 2.55 -3.53 -6.05
C VAL A 7 2.14 -2.32 -6.87
N SER A 8 2.29 -1.12 -6.31
CA SER A 8 2.10 0.14 -7.04
C SER A 8 3.45 0.73 -7.35
N ILE A 9 3.66 1.11 -8.61
CA ILE A 9 4.95 1.47 -9.17
C ILE A 9 4.83 2.84 -9.85
N ILE A 10 5.88 3.64 -9.69
CA ILE A 10 6.14 4.86 -10.43
C ILE A 10 7.47 4.63 -11.14
N THR A 11 7.50 4.73 -12.46
CA THR A 11 8.71 4.46 -13.25
C THR A 11 8.86 5.47 -14.39
N SER A 12 10.10 5.82 -14.71
CA SER A 12 10.45 6.59 -15.89
C SER A 12 10.99 5.64 -16.96
N ILE A 13 10.36 5.59 -18.13
CA ILE A 13 10.73 4.68 -19.21
C ILE A 13 12.02 5.16 -19.90
N LYS A 14 12.99 4.26 -20.09
CA LYS A 14 14.28 4.58 -20.72
C LYS A 14 14.09 5.23 -22.10
N PRO A 15 14.91 6.23 -22.50
CA PRO A 15 14.74 6.95 -23.76
C PRO A 15 14.77 6.07 -25.02
N ASP A 16 15.55 4.99 -25.01
CA ASP A 16 15.74 4.04 -26.12
C ASP A 16 14.56 3.06 -26.29
N LYS A 17 13.61 3.03 -25.35
CA LYS A 17 12.44 2.14 -25.40
C LYS A 17 11.22 2.87 -25.95
N LEU A 18 10.36 2.18 -26.69
CA LEU A 18 9.09 2.78 -27.15
C LEU A 18 8.08 2.82 -26.00
N PHE A 19 7.62 4.03 -25.66
CA PHE A 19 6.67 4.25 -24.56
C PHE A 19 5.38 3.45 -24.74
N VAL A 20 4.80 3.48 -25.94
CA VAL A 20 3.59 2.72 -26.30
C VAL A 20 3.78 1.20 -26.14
N LYS A 21 4.98 0.66 -26.44
CA LYS A 21 5.28 -0.78 -26.25
C LYS A 21 5.34 -1.13 -24.76
N ALA A 22 5.93 -0.26 -23.93
CA ALA A 22 5.96 -0.45 -22.48
C ALA A 22 4.53 -0.49 -21.91
N ILE A 23 3.68 0.46 -22.29
CA ILE A 23 2.27 0.49 -21.88
C ILE A 23 1.51 -0.75 -22.35
N LYS A 24 1.75 -1.22 -23.58
CA LYS A 24 1.14 -2.45 -24.09
C LYS A 24 1.54 -3.66 -23.25
N LYS A 25 2.84 -3.86 -22.98
CA LYS A 25 3.34 -4.97 -22.15
C LYS A 25 2.70 -4.96 -20.75
N LEU A 26 2.49 -3.78 -20.16
CA LEU A 26 1.76 -3.67 -18.88
C LEU A 26 0.28 -4.09 -19.00
N LYS A 27 -0.42 -3.65 -20.05
CA LYS A 27 -1.83 -4.01 -20.28
C LYS A 27 -2.02 -5.51 -20.52
N ASP A 28 -1.09 -6.16 -21.22
CA ASP A 28 -1.13 -7.60 -21.49
C ASP A 28 -1.12 -8.43 -20.18
N TYR A 29 -0.55 -7.88 -19.10
CA TYR A 29 -0.55 -8.49 -17.76
C TYR A 29 -1.66 -7.95 -16.85
N ASN A 30 -2.66 -7.25 -17.39
CA ASN A 30 -3.76 -6.62 -16.67
C ASN A 30 -3.31 -5.58 -15.63
N ALA A 31 -2.25 -4.82 -15.93
CA ALA A 31 -1.89 -3.68 -15.11
C ALA A 31 -2.98 -2.61 -15.12
N SER A 32 -3.29 -2.09 -13.93
CA SER A 32 -4.08 -0.87 -13.81
C SER A 32 -3.14 0.31 -14.03
N ILE A 33 -3.22 0.94 -15.21
CA ILE A 33 -2.51 2.19 -15.49
C ILE A 33 -3.24 3.32 -14.76
N ILE A 34 -2.53 3.99 -13.85
CA ILE A 34 -3.05 5.11 -13.05
C ILE A 34 -2.75 6.42 -13.77
N GLU A 35 -1.54 6.53 -14.32
CA GLU A 35 -1.06 7.70 -15.05
C GLU A 35 -0.04 7.23 -16.10
N ALA A 36 -0.10 7.79 -17.29
CA ALA A 36 0.91 7.59 -18.32
C ALA A 36 1.14 8.93 -19.02
N ASN A 37 2.33 9.49 -18.85
CA ASN A 37 2.73 10.75 -19.44
C ASN A 37 3.89 10.49 -20.39
N GLU A 38 3.62 10.57 -21.70
CA GLU A 38 4.61 10.26 -22.74
C GLU A 38 5.71 11.32 -22.85
N GLU A 39 5.37 12.60 -22.67
CA GLU A 39 6.32 13.72 -22.74
C GLU A 39 7.42 13.60 -21.67
N THR A 40 7.02 13.33 -20.42
CA THR A 40 7.94 13.10 -19.30
C THR A 40 8.41 11.65 -19.21
N ARG A 41 7.85 10.76 -20.03
CA ARG A 41 8.09 9.31 -20.04
C ARG A 41 7.81 8.61 -18.70
N VAL A 42 6.98 9.20 -17.84
CA VAL A 42 6.61 8.64 -16.54
C VAL A 42 5.34 7.79 -16.64
N VAL A 43 5.37 6.61 -16.03
CA VAL A 43 4.21 5.71 -15.89
C VAL A 43 3.98 5.39 -14.42
N LYS A 44 2.75 5.58 -13.96
CA LYS A 44 2.26 5.08 -12.67
C LYS A 44 1.29 3.95 -12.94
N PHE A 45 1.58 2.77 -12.40
CA PHE A 45 0.72 1.62 -12.57
C PHE A 45 0.67 0.78 -11.30
N ALA A 46 -0.29 -0.12 -11.25
CA ALA A 46 -0.35 -1.10 -10.19
C ALA A 46 -0.76 -2.47 -10.70
N LEU A 47 -0.15 -3.50 -10.10
CA LEU A 47 -0.32 -4.89 -10.50
C LEU A 47 -0.56 -5.76 -9.28
N SER A 48 -1.32 -6.85 -9.44
CA SER A 48 -1.50 -7.84 -8.38
C SER A 48 -0.14 -8.44 -7.97
N LEU A 49 0.08 -8.63 -6.66
CA LEU A 49 1.36 -9.11 -6.13
C LEU A 49 1.84 -10.41 -6.79
N LYS A 50 0.93 -11.31 -7.18
CA LYS A 50 1.25 -12.56 -7.89
C LYS A 50 2.09 -12.40 -9.17
N PHE A 51 2.11 -11.21 -9.76
CA PHE A 51 2.89 -10.88 -10.96
C PHE A 51 4.21 -10.19 -10.63
N TYR A 52 4.70 -10.26 -9.38
CA TYR A 52 5.97 -9.65 -9.00
C TYR A 52 7.17 -10.12 -9.85
N PRO A 53 7.26 -11.36 -10.38
CA PRO A 53 8.39 -11.72 -11.24
C PRO A 53 8.42 -10.91 -12.54
N PHE A 54 7.25 -10.73 -13.15
CA PHE A 54 7.08 -9.88 -14.34
C PHE A 54 7.40 -8.41 -14.05
N ILE A 55 7.05 -7.90 -12.86
CA ILE A 55 7.39 -6.52 -12.47
C ILE A 55 8.90 -6.30 -12.53
N ALA A 56 9.69 -7.20 -11.94
CA ALA A 56 11.15 -7.07 -11.93
C ALA A 56 11.72 -7.09 -13.37
N GLU A 57 11.29 -8.05 -14.18
CA GLU A 57 11.69 -8.13 -15.60
C GLU A 57 11.34 -6.84 -16.36
N PHE A 58 10.11 -6.34 -16.19
CA PHE A 58 9.66 -5.12 -16.83
C PHE A 58 10.50 -3.91 -16.43
N LEU A 59 10.81 -3.78 -15.13
CA LEU A 59 11.61 -2.67 -14.62
C LEU A 59 13.04 -2.72 -15.16
N GLU A 60 13.69 -3.88 -15.12
CA GLU A 60 15.06 -4.01 -15.66
C GLU A 60 15.12 -3.70 -17.16
N GLU A 61 14.11 -4.14 -17.93
CA GLU A 61 14.07 -3.93 -19.38
C GLU A 61 13.74 -2.46 -19.74
N TYR A 62 12.66 -1.90 -19.15
CA TYR A 62 12.05 -0.64 -19.59
C TYR A 62 12.34 0.57 -18.72
N SER A 63 12.73 0.41 -17.45
CA SER A 63 12.82 1.51 -16.48
C SER A 63 14.23 2.10 -16.41
N SER A 64 14.31 3.43 -16.39
CA SER A 64 15.53 4.17 -16.04
C SER A 64 15.60 4.45 -14.54
N THR A 65 14.46 4.81 -13.94
CA THR A 65 14.29 5.01 -12.51
C THR A 65 12.93 4.46 -12.12
N SER A 66 12.86 3.79 -10.98
CA SER A 66 11.60 3.22 -10.49
C SER A 66 11.53 3.18 -8.99
N GLN A 67 10.35 3.52 -8.49
CA GLN A 67 9.98 3.36 -7.09
C GLN A 67 8.70 2.53 -7.00
N TYR A 68 8.61 1.71 -5.97
CA TYR A 68 7.44 0.86 -5.75
C TYR A 68 7.03 0.86 -4.29
N GLN A 69 5.77 0.56 -4.05
CA GLN A 69 5.24 0.25 -2.73
C GLN A 69 4.42 -1.05 -2.79
N VAL A 70 4.44 -1.81 -1.70
CA VAL A 70 3.59 -3.01 -1.53
C VAL A 70 2.46 -2.67 -0.58
N LEU A 71 1.24 -2.83 -1.04
CA LEU A 71 0.07 -2.52 -0.23
C LEU A 71 -1.01 -3.59 -0.32
N THR A 72 -1.77 -3.70 0.75
CA THR A 72 -3.05 -4.40 0.78
C THR A 72 -4.15 -3.37 0.97
N PHE A 73 -5.24 -3.47 0.21
CA PHE A 73 -6.47 -2.77 0.54
C PHE A 73 -7.60 -3.77 0.76
N ILE A 74 -8.45 -3.45 1.73
CA ILE A 74 -9.55 -4.32 2.18
C ILE A 74 -10.84 -3.51 2.25
N SER A 75 -11.83 -3.93 1.47
CA SER A 75 -13.18 -3.33 1.52
C SER A 75 -14.01 -3.89 2.67
N HIS A 76 -14.65 -3.02 3.45
CA HIS A 76 -15.46 -3.39 4.63
C HIS A 76 -16.75 -2.58 4.77
N SER A 77 -17.58 -2.97 5.74
CA SER A 77 -18.87 -2.32 6.02
C SER A 77 -18.91 -1.52 7.34
N TYR A 78 -17.81 -1.49 8.10
CA TYR A 78 -17.73 -0.78 9.39
C TYR A 78 -18.02 0.73 9.29
N THR A 79 -18.87 1.22 10.19
CA THR A 79 -19.27 2.63 10.31
C THR A 79 -18.23 3.46 11.08
N ALA A 80 -18.42 4.77 11.11
CA ALA A 80 -17.60 5.66 11.94
C ALA A 80 -17.61 5.25 13.42
N THR A 81 -18.78 4.89 13.98
CA THR A 81 -18.89 4.41 15.37
C THR A 81 -18.01 3.18 15.59
N LYS A 82 -18.08 2.19 14.69
CA LYS A 82 -17.28 0.97 14.82
C LYS A 82 -15.78 1.22 14.70
N LEU A 83 -15.38 2.21 13.91
CA LEU A 83 -13.99 2.65 13.84
C LEU A 83 -13.53 3.31 15.15
N LYS A 84 -14.38 4.13 15.80
CA LYS A 84 -14.06 4.71 17.11
C LYS A 84 -13.89 3.62 18.19
N GLU A 85 -14.75 2.62 18.20
CA GLU A 85 -14.61 1.45 19.09
C GLU A 85 -13.31 0.69 18.84
N PHE A 86 -12.99 0.43 17.57
CA PHE A 86 -11.71 -0.18 17.20
C PHE A 86 -10.53 0.67 17.67
N TYR A 87 -10.56 1.98 17.44
CA TYR A 87 -9.50 2.89 17.89
C TYR A 87 -9.32 2.83 19.41
N ALA A 88 -10.40 2.94 20.19
CA ALA A 88 -10.34 2.92 21.65
C ALA A 88 -9.66 1.65 22.19
N LYS A 89 -9.87 0.51 21.53
CA LYS A 89 -9.28 -0.78 21.91
C LYS A 89 -7.87 -1.02 21.36
N ALA A 90 -7.60 -0.54 20.15
CA ALA A 90 -6.40 -0.88 19.39
C ALA A 90 -5.32 0.22 19.38
N LYS A 91 -5.58 1.39 19.97
CA LYS A 91 -4.66 2.54 19.92
C LYS A 91 -3.28 2.25 20.51
N GLU A 92 -3.22 1.54 21.63
CA GLU A 92 -1.96 1.17 22.31
C GLU A 92 -1.21 0.05 21.57
N PRO A 93 -1.84 -1.09 21.21
CA PRO A 93 -1.11 -2.16 20.53
C PRO A 93 -0.63 -1.80 19.12
N PHE A 94 -1.28 -0.85 18.42
CA PHE A 94 -0.99 -0.51 17.02
C PHE A 94 -0.59 0.95 16.79
N LYS A 95 -0.14 1.68 17.82
CA LYS A 95 0.24 3.12 17.76
C LYS A 95 -0.59 3.90 16.74
N LEU A 96 -1.86 4.12 17.10
CA LEU A 96 -2.88 4.71 16.21
C LEU A 96 -3.20 6.16 16.61
N TRP A 97 -3.61 6.92 15.61
CA TRP A 97 -4.22 8.25 15.75
C TRP A 97 -5.59 8.27 15.08
N LEU A 98 -6.57 8.84 15.78
CA LEU A 98 -7.88 9.12 15.23
C LEU A 98 -7.88 10.55 14.66
N ILE A 99 -8.13 10.69 13.36
CA ILE A 99 -8.17 11.97 12.68
C ILE A 99 -9.63 12.36 12.47
N THR A 100 -10.05 13.49 13.05
CA THR A 100 -11.43 14.01 13.01
C THR A 100 -11.48 15.40 12.37
N PRO A 101 -11.38 15.51 11.04
CA PRO A 101 -11.44 16.80 10.35
C PRO A 101 -12.86 17.38 10.39
N TYR A 102 -12.99 18.72 10.53
CA TYR A 102 -14.28 19.41 10.63
C TYR A 102 -15.26 19.10 9.50
N ASN A 103 -14.76 19.03 8.25
CA ASN A 103 -15.58 18.85 7.04
C ASN A 103 -15.36 17.50 6.36
N SER A 104 -14.80 16.50 7.06
CA SER A 104 -14.53 15.20 6.46
C SER A 104 -14.75 14.07 7.46
N TYR A 105 -14.87 12.85 6.94
CA TYR A 105 -15.12 11.69 7.77
C TYR A 105 -13.90 11.37 8.61
N ILE A 106 -14.16 10.80 9.78
CA ILE A 106 -13.11 10.27 10.63
C ILE A 106 -12.27 9.24 9.85
N ARG A 107 -10.99 9.16 10.16
CA ARG A 107 -10.13 8.07 9.71
C ARG A 107 -9.13 7.73 10.80
N ILE A 108 -8.63 6.51 10.78
CA ILE A 108 -7.52 6.10 11.64
C ILE A 108 -6.27 6.04 10.79
N ILE A 109 -5.19 6.64 11.26
CA ILE A 109 -3.85 6.50 10.69
C ILE A 109 -2.95 5.95 11.78
N GLY A 110 -2.04 5.04 11.47
CA GLY A 110 -1.10 4.52 12.47
C GLY A 110 -0.17 3.46 11.91
N LEU A 111 0.42 2.67 12.80
CA LEU A 111 1.42 1.66 12.43
C LEU A 111 1.28 0.37 13.22
N VAL A 112 1.27 -0.76 12.51
CA VAL A 112 1.36 -2.07 13.14
C VAL A 112 2.78 -2.57 13.03
N LYS A 113 3.41 -2.82 14.17
CA LYS A 113 4.68 -3.52 14.24
C LYS A 113 4.43 -5.01 14.05
N THR A 114 5.16 -5.62 13.12
CA THR A 114 5.10 -7.05 12.82
C THR A 114 6.47 -7.68 13.02
N LYS A 115 6.58 -9.01 12.98
CA LYS A 115 7.88 -9.68 13.00
C LYS A 115 8.72 -9.40 11.75
N HIS A 116 8.08 -8.92 10.68
CA HIS A 116 8.68 -8.67 9.37
C HIS A 116 8.77 -7.16 9.06
N ASN A 117 8.84 -6.31 10.09
CA ASN A 117 8.87 -4.83 10.09
C ASN A 117 7.51 -4.14 10.13
N ASN A 118 7.51 -2.83 9.94
CA ASN A 118 6.35 -1.98 10.21
C ASN A 118 5.42 -1.85 9.00
N VAL A 119 4.11 -1.80 9.30
CA VAL A 119 3.04 -1.62 8.32
C VAL A 119 2.22 -0.40 8.71
N MET A 120 2.17 0.59 7.83
CA MET A 120 1.28 1.74 7.97
C MET A 120 -0.18 1.31 7.76
N ILE A 121 -1.06 1.82 8.61
CA ILE A 121 -2.52 1.63 8.53
C ILE A 121 -3.19 2.94 8.15
N GLU A 122 -4.11 2.88 7.19
CA GLU A 122 -5.15 3.90 7.02
C GLU A 122 -6.53 3.25 6.98
N PHE A 123 -7.40 3.59 7.93
CA PHE A 123 -8.73 2.99 8.08
C PHE A 123 -9.82 4.05 7.87
N TYR A 124 -10.61 3.87 6.82
CA TYR A 124 -11.68 4.77 6.39
C TYR A 124 -13.06 4.12 6.60
N PRO A 125 -14.04 4.80 7.22
CA PRO A 125 -15.35 4.23 7.48
C PRO A 125 -16.16 4.01 6.20
N ARG A 126 -17.14 3.11 6.28
CA ARG A 126 -18.21 2.99 5.30
C ARG A 126 -19.01 4.29 5.24
N ARG A 127 -19.43 4.65 4.03
CA ARG A 127 -20.36 5.74 3.72
C ARG A 127 -21.63 5.16 3.09
N SER A 128 -22.71 5.96 3.00
CA SER A 128 -24.03 5.49 2.56
C SER A 128 -24.00 4.65 1.28
N ARG A 129 -23.23 5.07 0.27
CA ARG A 129 -23.09 4.38 -1.04
C ARG A 129 -21.69 3.80 -1.31
N LYS A 130 -20.74 3.92 -0.37
CA LYS A 130 -19.34 3.48 -0.57
C LYS A 130 -18.88 2.61 0.58
N LYS A 131 -18.36 1.42 0.28
CA LYS A 131 -17.69 0.58 1.28
C LYS A 131 -16.54 1.35 1.92
N GLY A 132 -16.29 1.07 3.20
CA GLY A 132 -15.09 1.57 3.86
C GLY A 132 -13.86 0.84 3.34
N LEU A 133 -12.68 1.44 3.57
CA LEU A 133 -11.41 0.91 3.10
C LEU A 133 -10.40 0.87 4.24
N LEU A 134 -9.74 -0.27 4.39
CA LEU A 134 -8.54 -0.43 5.19
C LEU A 134 -7.36 -0.57 4.23
N TYR A 135 -6.40 0.34 4.31
CA TYR A 135 -5.11 0.24 3.64
C TYR A 135 -4.05 -0.20 4.64
N LEU A 136 -3.26 -1.18 4.22
CA LEU A 136 -2.06 -1.63 4.88
C LEU A 136 -0.90 -1.40 3.90
N ARG A 137 0.10 -0.62 4.26
CA ARG A 137 1.27 -0.33 3.41
C ARG A 137 2.53 -0.77 4.13
N TYR A 138 3.36 -1.56 3.45
CA TYR A 138 4.64 -1.91 4.01
C TYR A 138 5.55 -0.68 4.02
N ILE A 139 6.07 -0.30 5.19
CA ILE A 139 7.02 0.82 5.35
C ILE A 139 8.38 0.36 5.88
N GLY A 140 8.53 -0.92 6.21
CA GLY A 140 9.79 -1.50 6.64
C GLY A 140 10.31 -0.86 7.93
N GLU A 141 11.61 -0.65 8.00
CA GLU A 141 12.30 -0.03 9.15
C GLU A 141 12.00 1.47 9.27
N LYS A 142 11.54 2.12 8.19
CA LYS A 142 11.16 3.55 8.22
C LYS A 142 10.07 3.85 9.26
N GLY A 143 9.32 2.83 9.68
CA GLY A 143 8.30 2.93 10.73
C GLY A 143 8.82 3.08 12.16
N GLU A 144 10.07 2.69 12.46
CA GLU A 144 10.61 2.73 13.84
C GLU A 144 10.68 4.18 14.38
N ASN A 145 10.96 5.14 13.50
CA ASN A 145 11.13 6.55 13.86
C ASN A 145 9.82 7.37 13.79
N VAL A 146 8.68 6.74 13.52
CA VAL A 146 7.40 7.45 13.39
C VAL A 146 6.88 7.81 14.78
N TYR A 147 6.89 9.10 15.14
CA TYR A 147 6.34 9.61 16.39
C TYR A 147 5.01 10.38 16.22
N SER A 148 4.65 10.74 14.99
CA SER A 148 3.42 11.48 14.67
C SER A 148 2.76 10.93 13.41
N TYR A 149 1.42 11.01 13.36
CA TYR A 149 0.65 10.64 12.16
C TYR A 149 1.01 11.48 10.93
N THR A 150 1.56 12.69 11.12
CA THR A 150 1.95 13.58 10.01
C THR A 150 3.11 13.02 9.19
N MET A 151 3.93 12.14 9.78
CA MET A 151 5.02 11.44 9.09
C MET A 151 4.53 10.26 8.23
N LEU A 152 3.33 9.76 8.52
CA LEU A 152 2.74 8.62 7.81
C LEU A 152 2.07 9.08 6.50
N THR A 153 2.91 9.49 5.56
CA THR A 153 2.49 9.82 4.19
C THR A 153 2.54 8.57 3.29
N GLN A 154 1.81 8.60 2.18
CA GLN A 154 1.90 7.52 1.19
C GLN A 154 3.30 7.42 0.57
N THR A 155 4.01 8.53 0.45
CA THR A 155 5.38 8.59 -0.09
C THR A 155 6.39 7.83 0.78
N LEU A 156 6.16 7.74 2.09
CA LEU A 156 7.02 6.98 3.00
C LEU A 156 7.13 5.49 2.61
N ALA A 157 6.03 4.93 2.07
CA ALA A 157 5.94 3.52 1.68
C ALA A 157 6.68 3.19 0.37
N TYR A 158 7.08 4.19 -0.41
CA TYR A 158 7.83 3.96 -1.64
C TYR A 158 9.29 3.62 -1.36
N VAL A 159 9.81 2.66 -2.11
CA VAL A 159 11.19 2.18 -2.07
C VAL A 159 11.71 2.16 -3.50
N SER A 160 12.97 2.57 -3.68
CA SER A 160 13.64 2.46 -4.99
C SER A 160 13.82 1.00 -5.37
N PHE A 161 13.67 0.72 -6.67
CA PHE A 161 14.06 -0.54 -7.27
C PHE A 161 15.53 -0.43 -7.70
N GLU A 162 16.38 -1.28 -7.12
CA GLU A 162 17.81 -1.36 -7.45
C GLU A 162 18.04 -2.54 -8.41
N ASP A 163 17.72 -3.75 -7.94
CA ASP A 163 17.80 -4.98 -8.73
C ASP A 163 16.69 -5.99 -8.36
N ARG A 164 16.58 -7.04 -9.18
CA ARG A 164 15.59 -8.10 -9.03
C ARG A 164 15.71 -8.90 -7.73
N ASN A 165 16.92 -9.16 -7.23
CA ASN A 165 17.11 -9.97 -6.04
C ASN A 165 16.65 -9.19 -4.80
N GLU A 166 17.10 -7.94 -4.65
CA GLU A 166 16.66 -7.09 -3.54
C GLU A 166 15.14 -6.84 -3.60
N PHE A 167 14.60 -6.65 -4.81
CA PHE A 167 13.16 -6.54 -5.01
C PHE A 167 12.41 -7.78 -4.50
N TYR A 168 12.85 -9.00 -4.84
CA TYR A 168 12.19 -10.23 -4.39
C TYR A 168 12.23 -10.41 -2.88
N GLU A 169 13.37 -10.14 -2.25
CA GLU A 169 13.48 -10.19 -0.78
C GLU A 169 12.53 -9.21 -0.10
N LYS A 170 12.44 -7.97 -0.63
CA LYS A 170 11.54 -6.94 -0.12
C LYS A 170 10.07 -7.33 -0.33
N ILE A 171 9.72 -7.91 -1.49
CA ILE A 171 8.37 -8.43 -1.76
C ILE A 171 8.00 -9.53 -0.75
N GLU A 172 8.89 -10.47 -0.47
CA GLU A 172 8.64 -11.55 0.48
C GLU A 172 8.40 -11.01 1.89
N LYS A 173 9.31 -10.15 2.39
CA LYS A 173 9.18 -9.50 3.70
C LYS A 173 7.87 -8.71 3.80
N ALA A 174 7.56 -7.91 2.78
CA ALA A 174 6.33 -7.13 2.72
C ALA A 174 5.07 -8.01 2.73
N SER A 175 5.06 -9.10 1.97
CA SER A 175 3.94 -10.05 1.91
C SER A 175 3.63 -10.67 3.27
N LYS A 176 4.68 -11.11 3.99
CA LYS A 176 4.56 -11.66 5.35
C LYS A 176 4.07 -10.59 6.34
N ALA A 177 4.69 -9.41 6.34
CA ALA A 177 4.30 -8.30 7.21
C ALA A 177 2.83 -7.87 7.00
N LEU A 178 2.40 -7.72 5.75
CA LEU A 178 1.03 -7.32 5.42
C LEU A 178 0.00 -8.39 5.86
N SER A 179 0.35 -9.67 5.74
CA SER A 179 -0.51 -10.77 6.17
C SER A 179 -0.63 -10.84 7.69
N GLU A 180 0.47 -10.65 8.42
CA GLU A 180 0.49 -10.57 9.88
C GLU A 180 -0.30 -9.35 10.38
N ALA A 181 -0.06 -8.17 9.81
CA ALA A 181 -0.78 -6.95 10.17
C ALA A 181 -2.29 -7.08 9.93
N GLU A 182 -2.71 -7.69 8.80
CA GLU A 182 -4.11 -7.97 8.55
C GLU A 182 -4.71 -8.88 9.63
N MET A 183 -4.01 -9.96 10.00
CA MET A 183 -4.46 -10.89 11.04
C MET A 183 -4.63 -10.17 12.39
N LEU A 184 -3.65 -9.36 12.79
CA LEU A 184 -3.70 -8.56 14.02
C LEU A 184 -4.92 -7.62 14.03
N VAL A 185 -5.13 -6.87 12.93
CA VAL A 185 -6.29 -5.97 12.81
C VAL A 185 -7.60 -6.74 12.87
N ARG A 186 -7.70 -7.89 12.20
CA ARG A 186 -8.90 -8.73 12.22
C ARG A 186 -9.20 -9.29 13.61
N ASN A 187 -8.18 -9.71 14.35
CA ASN A 187 -8.34 -10.20 15.71
C ASN A 187 -8.86 -9.11 16.64
N SER A 188 -8.28 -7.89 16.55
CA SER A 188 -8.79 -6.73 17.27
C SER A 188 -10.24 -6.41 16.91
N LEU A 189 -10.64 -6.51 15.63
CA LEU A 189 -12.04 -6.31 15.22
C LEU A 189 -12.99 -7.41 15.68
N LYS A 190 -12.57 -8.68 15.69
CA LYS A 190 -13.38 -9.80 16.19
C LYS A 190 -13.71 -9.66 17.67
N SER A 191 -12.75 -9.15 18.44
CA SER A 191 -12.92 -8.89 19.87
C SER A 191 -13.89 -7.74 20.20
N LEU A 192 -14.48 -7.10 19.19
CA LEU A 192 -15.53 -6.07 19.34
C LEU A 192 -16.93 -6.62 19.01
N ARG A 193 -17.05 -7.91 18.69
CA ARG A 193 -18.33 -8.62 18.59
C ARG A 193 -18.68 -9.18 19.96
#